data_AF-A0A7K4IDZ0-F1
#
_entry.id   AF-A0A7K4IDZ0-F1
#
_cell.length_a   1.000
_cell.length_b   1.000
_cell.length_c   1.000
_cell.angle_alpha   90.00
_cell.angle_beta   90.00
_cell.angle_gamma   90.00
#
_symmetry.space_group_name_H-M   'P 1'
#
loop_
_entity.id
_entity.type
_entity.pdbx_description
1 polymer ?
#
loop_
_entity_poly.entity_id
_entity_poly.type
_entity_poly.pdbx_seq_one_letter_code
_entity_poly.pdbx_strand_id
1 'polypeptide(L)'
;MGKGKVLVVDGNNIAYSASQSGIPQVQTLRAAIRSLRNNDYRPLVLVSAALIHNVDEPDELQAMISAGDIIQVSRGQNDDLAIIRMSQEKYADIVTNDRFLDWLDRYPWLSSRVRRYRLTPSGIILV
;
A
#
# COMPACT_ATOMS: atom_id res chain seq x y z
N MET A 1 14.13 12.49 -13.56
CA MET A 1 13.03 12.01 -12.70
C MET A 1 11.89 11.53 -13.58
N GLY A 2 11.48 10.27 -13.46
CA GLY A 2 10.47 9.65 -14.34
C GLY A 2 9.09 10.32 -14.23
N LYS A 3 8.37 10.37 -15.36
CA LYS A 3 7.05 11.00 -15.53
C LYS A 3 5.87 10.18 -14.98
N GLY A 4 6.14 9.01 -14.40
CA GLY A 4 5.10 8.09 -13.94
C GLY A 4 4.16 8.67 -12.87
N LYS A 5 2.89 8.25 -12.91
CA LYS A 5 1.84 8.74 -11.99
C LYS A 5 2.10 8.22 -10.58
N VAL A 6 2.01 9.10 -9.58
CA VAL A 6 2.15 8.72 -8.16
C VAL A 6 0.90 7.99 -7.70
N LEU A 7 1.10 6.90 -6.95
CA LEU A 7 0.05 6.14 -6.27
C LEU A 7 0.41 6.01 -4.80
N VAL A 8 -0.53 6.26 -3.91
CA VAL A 8 -0.39 5.89 -2.49
C VAL A 8 -0.94 4.48 -2.35
N VAL A 9 -0.17 3.57 -1.79
CA VAL A 9 -0.50 2.15 -1.78
C VAL A 9 -0.62 1.68 -0.34
N ASP A 10 -1.75 1.07 -0.02
CA ASP A 10 -1.98 0.40 1.25
C ASP A 10 -1.23 -0.93 1.28
N GLY A 11 -0.04 -0.92 1.88
CA GLY A 11 0.84 -2.08 1.95
C GLY A 11 0.29 -3.17 2.85
N ASN A 12 -0.43 -2.82 3.92
CA ASN A 12 -1.07 -3.82 4.78
C ASN A 12 -2.11 -4.61 3.98
N ASN A 13 -3.02 -3.92 3.30
CA ASN A 13 -4.04 -4.56 2.47
C ASN A 13 -3.42 -5.50 1.42
N ILE A 14 -2.33 -5.09 0.78
CA ILE A 14 -1.60 -5.93 -0.19
C ILE A 14 -0.94 -7.13 0.48
N ALA A 15 -0.21 -6.94 1.58
CA ALA A 15 0.50 -8.02 2.24
C ALA A 15 -0.46 -9.12 2.72
N TYR A 16 -1.65 -8.75 3.18
CA TYR A 16 -2.70 -9.69 3.58
C TYR A 16 -3.48 -10.30 2.40
N SER A 17 -3.45 -9.70 1.20
CA SER A 17 -4.32 -10.12 0.08
C SER A 17 -4.08 -11.54 -0.44
N ALA A 18 -2.85 -12.04 -0.34
CA ALA A 18 -2.46 -13.39 -0.74
C ALA A 18 -2.43 -14.39 0.43
N SER A 19 -2.68 -13.89 1.65
CA SER A 19 -2.51 -14.67 2.86
C SER A 19 -3.62 -15.72 3.01
N GLN A 20 -3.24 -16.99 3.01
CA GLN A 20 -4.16 -18.10 3.28
C GLN A 20 -4.27 -18.43 4.78
N SER A 21 -3.21 -18.15 5.54
CA SER A 21 -3.08 -18.49 6.97
C SER A 21 -3.28 -17.29 7.90
N GLY A 22 -3.59 -16.11 7.36
CA GLY A 22 -3.60 -14.86 8.11
C GLY A 22 -2.21 -14.24 8.33
N ILE A 23 -1.14 -14.87 7.85
CA ILE A 23 0.23 -14.33 7.86
C ILE A 23 0.44 -13.43 6.62
N PRO A 24 0.69 -12.12 6.76
CA PRO A 24 0.98 -11.23 5.65
C PRO A 24 2.30 -11.60 4.96
N GLN A 25 2.33 -11.48 3.63
CA GLN A 25 3.44 -11.98 2.80
C GLN A 25 4.27 -10.85 2.19
N VAL A 26 5.58 -10.84 2.48
CA VAL A 26 6.51 -9.82 1.94
C VAL A 26 6.67 -9.96 0.42
N GLN A 27 6.66 -11.18 -0.10
CA GLN A 27 6.72 -11.41 -1.54
C GLN A 27 5.56 -10.73 -2.30
N THR A 28 4.38 -10.65 -1.70
CA THR A 28 3.22 -9.97 -2.29
C THR A 28 3.43 -8.46 -2.40
N LEU A 29 4.03 -7.82 -1.39
CA LEU A 29 4.46 -6.42 -1.44
C LEU A 29 5.47 -6.19 -2.56
N ARG A 30 6.49 -7.04 -2.65
CA ARG A 30 7.55 -6.96 -3.67
C ARG A 30 6.99 -7.08 -5.08
N ALA A 31 6.09 -8.03 -5.31
CA ALA A 31 5.43 -8.23 -6.59
C ALA A 31 4.51 -7.05 -6.95
N ALA A 32 3.77 -6.50 -5.98
CA ALA A 32 2.94 -5.32 -6.19
C ALA A 32 3.77 -4.08 -6.58
N ILE A 33 4.85 -3.78 -5.84
CA ILE A 33 5.74 -2.66 -6.15
C ILE A 33 6.30 -2.79 -7.57
N ARG A 34 6.80 -3.98 -7.92
CA ARG A 34 7.37 -4.25 -9.24
C ARG A 34 6.34 -4.11 -10.36
N SER A 35 5.17 -4.71 -10.20
CA SER A 35 4.10 -4.64 -11.21
C SER A 35 3.60 -3.21 -11.42
N LEU A 36 3.45 -2.41 -10.36
CA LEU A 36 3.10 -0.99 -10.50
C LEU A 36 4.21 -0.19 -11.21
N ARG A 37 5.47 -0.37 -10.81
CA ARG A 37 6.62 0.30 -11.46
C ARG A 37 6.73 -0.06 -12.96
N ASN A 38 6.49 -1.31 -13.31
CA ASN A 38 6.49 -1.78 -14.70
C ASN A 38 5.36 -1.15 -15.55
N ASN A 39 4.30 -0.65 -14.91
CA ASN A 39 3.18 0.05 -15.55
C ASN A 39 3.32 1.58 -15.48
N ASP A 40 4.57 2.08 -15.37
CA ASP A 40 4.91 3.51 -15.28
C ASP A 40 4.24 4.25 -14.11
N TYR A 41 4.02 3.54 -12.99
CA TYR A 41 3.62 4.16 -11.73
C TYR A 41 4.80 4.36 -10.78
N ARG A 42 4.62 5.33 -9.88
CA ARG A 42 5.54 5.60 -8.76
C ARG A 42 4.81 5.31 -7.44
N PRO A 43 4.79 4.04 -6.99
CA PRO A 43 4.10 3.67 -5.76
C PRO A 43 4.82 4.22 -4.53
N LEU A 44 4.06 4.86 -3.65
CA LEU A 44 4.42 5.18 -2.27
C LEU A 44 3.69 4.18 -1.39
N VAL A 45 4.36 3.09 -1.03
CA VAL A 45 3.76 2.02 -0.22
C VAL A 45 3.86 2.38 1.25
N LEU A 46 2.73 2.47 1.93
CA LEU A 46 2.67 2.72 3.37
C LEU A 46 2.34 1.40 4.09
N VAL A 47 3.08 1.09 5.15
CA VAL A 47 2.82 -0.06 6.02
C VAL A 47 2.74 0.37 7.48
N SER A 48 1.93 -0.32 8.26
CA SER A 48 1.87 -0.10 9.71
C SER A 48 3.17 -0.54 10.39
N ALA A 49 3.54 0.14 11.48
CA ALA A 49 4.69 -0.27 12.29
C ALA A 49 4.52 -1.65 12.94
N ALA A 50 3.29 -2.18 13.01
CA ALA A 50 3.01 -3.51 13.54
C ALA A 50 3.27 -4.61 12.51
N LEU A 51 3.22 -4.31 11.20
CA LEU A 51 3.33 -5.31 10.13
C LEU A 51 4.63 -6.10 10.23
N ILE A 52 5.73 -5.45 10.61
CA ILE A 52 7.07 -6.06 10.74
C ILE A 52 7.11 -7.25 11.71
N HIS A 53 6.23 -7.29 12.71
CA HIS A 53 6.20 -8.38 13.70
C HIS A 53 5.31 -9.55 13.29
N ASN A 54 4.54 -9.38 12.21
CA ASN A 54 3.50 -10.34 11.80
C ASN A 54 3.80 -11.00 10.44
N VAL A 55 4.70 -10.43 9.63
CA VAL A 55 5.04 -10.95 8.30
C VAL A 55 5.86 -12.24 8.35
N ASP A 56 5.77 -13.00 7.27
CA ASP A 56 6.58 -14.20 7.03
C ASP A 56 8.09 -13.94 6.97
N GLU A 57 8.51 -12.82 6.39
CA GLU A 57 9.91 -12.46 6.17
C GLU A 57 10.26 -11.07 6.78
N PRO A 58 10.33 -10.93 8.11
CA PRO A 58 10.50 -9.63 8.77
C PRO A 58 11.79 -8.89 8.37
N ASP A 59 12.90 -9.60 8.23
CA ASP A 59 14.19 -8.99 7.84
C ASP A 59 14.14 -8.39 6.42
N GLU A 60 13.44 -9.05 5.50
CA GLU A 60 13.25 -8.56 4.13
C GLU A 60 12.37 -7.30 4.11
N LEU A 61 11.30 -7.26 4.91
CA LEU A 61 10.49 -6.04 5.04
C LEU A 61 11.32 -4.90 5.64
N GLN A 62 12.16 -5.16 6.63
CA GLN A 62 13.05 -4.15 7.21
C GLN A 62 14.06 -3.63 6.17
N ALA A 63 14.60 -4.50 5.32
CA ALA A 63 15.48 -4.11 4.23
C ALA A 63 14.77 -3.20 3.23
N MET A 64 13.53 -3.53 2.82
CA MET A 64 12.71 -2.70 1.92
C MET A 64 12.39 -1.32 2.52
N ILE A 65 12.11 -1.25 3.83
CA ILE A 65 11.92 0.03 4.53
C ILE A 65 13.21 0.85 4.51
N SER A 66 14.34 0.21 4.83
CA SER A 66 15.65 0.88 4.89
C SER A 66 16.12 1.38 3.52
N ALA A 67 15.77 0.67 2.46
CA ALA A 67 16.01 1.07 1.07
C ALA A 67 15.10 2.20 0.57
N GLY A 68 14.06 2.56 1.33
CA GLY A 68 13.08 3.57 0.95
C GLY A 68 12.04 3.08 -0.06
N ASP A 69 11.93 1.78 -0.30
CA ASP A 69 10.87 1.18 -1.14
C ASP A 69 9.51 1.19 -0.43
N ILE A 70 9.51 1.15 0.90
CA ILE A 70 8.33 1.16 1.76
C ILE A 70 8.48 2.24 2.83
N ILE A 71 7.39 2.98 3.07
CA ILE A 71 7.26 3.98 4.11
C ILE A 71 6.56 3.33 5.31
N GLN A 72 7.25 3.22 6.43
CA GLN A 72 6.63 2.80 7.68
C GLN A 72 5.88 3.98 8.32
N VAL A 73 4.59 3.78 8.62
CA VAL A 73 3.78 4.74 9.38
C VAL A 73 4.24 4.73 10.84
N SER A 74 4.38 5.92 11.44
CA SER A 74 4.81 6.05 12.83
C SER A 74 3.88 5.31 13.79
N ARG A 75 4.45 4.65 14.80
CA ARG A 75 3.69 3.97 15.86
C ARG A 75 2.68 4.93 16.50
N GLY A 76 1.46 4.42 16.76
CA GLY A 76 0.39 5.18 17.39
C GLY A 76 -0.39 6.11 16.45
N GLN A 77 -0.01 6.20 15.17
CA GLN A 77 -0.86 6.82 14.17
C GLN A 77 -1.88 5.81 13.62
N ASN A 78 -3.02 6.33 13.15
CA ASN A 78 -3.99 5.54 12.41
C ASN A 78 -3.51 5.39 10.95
N ASP A 79 -3.33 4.15 10.51
CA ASP A 79 -2.75 3.83 9.20
C ASP A 79 -3.63 4.35 8.05
N ASP A 80 -4.95 4.19 8.12
CA ASP A 80 -5.90 4.71 7.12
C ASP A 80 -5.76 6.23 6.98
N LEU A 81 -5.72 6.94 8.11
CA LEU A 81 -5.57 8.40 8.12
C LEU A 81 -4.23 8.83 7.52
N ALA A 82 -3.14 8.09 7.77
CA ALA A 82 -1.85 8.35 7.17
C ALA A 82 -1.89 8.19 5.65
N ILE A 83 -2.54 7.13 5.15
CA ILE A 83 -2.78 6.89 3.71
C ILE A 83 -3.61 8.01 3.09
N ILE A 84 -4.74 8.39 3.72
CA ILE A 84 -5.64 9.45 3.24
C ILE A 84 -4.89 10.79 3.15
N ARG A 85 -4.13 11.15 4.19
CA ARG A 85 -3.34 12.39 4.23
C ARG A 85 -2.25 12.40 3.17
N MET A 86 -1.53 11.28 3.00
CA MET A 86 -0.51 11.16 1.96
C MET A 86 -1.11 11.31 0.56
N SER A 87 -2.27 10.69 0.30
CA SER A 87 -2.99 10.82 -0.98
C SER A 87 -3.40 12.26 -1.25
N GLN A 88 -3.90 12.96 -0.22
CA GLN A 88 -4.28 14.36 -0.32
C GLN A 88 -3.06 15.25 -0.59
N GLU A 89 -1.96 15.07 0.14
CA GLU A 89 -0.71 15.84 -0.02
C GLU A 89 -0.10 15.65 -1.42
N LYS A 90 -0.08 14.42 -1.92
CA LYS A 90 0.53 14.07 -3.22
C LYS A 90 -0.41 14.21 -4.40
N TYR A 91 -1.67 14.59 -4.17
CA TYR A 91 -2.73 14.58 -5.18
C TYR A 91 -2.81 13.24 -5.95
N ALA A 92 -2.63 12.13 -5.22
CA ALA A 92 -2.47 10.80 -5.78
C ALA A 92 -3.67 9.91 -5.49
N ASP A 93 -3.91 8.93 -6.37
CA ASP A 93 -4.92 7.89 -6.13
C ASP A 93 -4.42 6.91 -5.06
N ILE A 94 -5.36 6.28 -4.33
CA ILE A 94 -5.07 5.27 -3.30
C ILE A 94 -5.32 3.88 -3.86
N VAL A 95 -4.35 2.99 -3.78
CA VAL A 95 -4.50 1.58 -4.13
C VAL A 95 -4.81 0.78 -2.87
N THR A 96 -6.04 0.29 -2.75
CA THR A 96 -6.48 -0.62 -1.69
C THR A 96 -7.76 -1.33 -2.10
N ASN A 97 -8.06 -2.48 -1.49
CA ASN A 97 -9.38 -3.12 -1.54
C ASN A 97 -10.28 -2.76 -0.35
N ASP A 98 -9.82 -1.91 0.59
CA ASP A 98 -10.66 -1.36 1.67
C ASP A 98 -11.56 -0.20 1.19
N ARG A 99 -12.79 -0.12 1.71
CA ARG A 99 -13.78 0.92 1.37
C ARG A 99 -13.61 2.21 2.19
N PHE A 100 -12.84 2.21 3.27
CA PHE A 100 -12.67 3.35 4.18
C PHE A 100 -14.00 3.95 4.65
N LEU A 101 -15.00 3.11 4.98
CA LEU A 101 -16.36 3.57 5.28
C LEU A 101 -16.39 4.58 6.44
N ASP A 102 -15.57 4.36 7.46
CA ASP A 102 -15.47 5.22 8.66
C ASP A 102 -14.92 6.63 8.36
N TRP A 103 -14.36 6.84 7.17
CA TRP A 103 -13.70 8.08 6.77
C TRP A 103 -14.49 8.89 5.75
N LEU A 104 -15.54 8.33 5.15
CA LEU A 104 -16.27 8.99 4.04
C LEU A 104 -16.93 10.30 4.44
N ASP A 105 -17.49 10.40 5.66
CA ASP A 105 -18.11 11.63 6.15
C ASP A 105 -17.10 12.78 6.28
N ARG A 106 -15.87 12.45 6.70
CA ARG A 106 -14.78 13.42 6.84
C ARG A 106 -14.06 13.71 5.52
N TYR A 107 -14.01 12.73 4.63
CA TYR A 107 -13.32 12.80 3.34
C TYR A 107 -14.24 12.33 2.19
N PRO A 108 -15.24 13.13 1.79
CA PRO A 108 -16.21 12.71 0.76
C PRO A 108 -15.59 12.40 -0.61
N TRP A 109 -14.42 12.97 -0.89
CA TRP A 109 -13.66 12.73 -2.13
C TRP A 109 -13.00 11.35 -2.19
N LEU A 110 -12.89 10.64 -1.06
CA LEU A 110 -12.06 9.45 -0.91
C LEU A 110 -12.46 8.35 -1.90
N SER A 111 -13.77 8.07 -2.01
CA SER A 111 -14.31 7.05 -2.91
C SER A 111 -13.93 7.25 -4.38
N SER A 112 -13.79 8.51 -4.82
CA SER A 112 -13.41 8.85 -6.20
C SER A 112 -11.93 8.61 -6.53
N ARG A 113 -11.08 8.47 -5.49
CA ARG A 113 -9.63 8.28 -5.63
C ARG A 113 -9.14 6.89 -5.23
N VAL A 114 -10.03 6.04 -4.72
CA VAL A 114 -9.68 4.64 -4.46
C VAL A 114 -9.65 3.87 -5.78
N ARG A 115 -8.53 3.20 -6.04
CA ARG A 115 -8.32 2.27 -7.15
C ARG A 115 -8.24 0.87 -6.57
N ARG A 116 -9.16 0.02 -7.00
CA ARG A 116 -9.19 -1.40 -6.62
C ARG A 116 -8.10 -2.14 -7.36
N TYR A 117 -7.78 -3.34 -6.88
CA TYR A 117 -6.87 -4.22 -7.60
C TYR A 117 -7.30 -5.67 -7.51
N ARG A 118 -6.82 -6.45 -8.48
CA ARG A 118 -6.82 -7.91 -8.45
C ARG A 118 -5.40 -8.41 -8.27
N LEU A 119 -5.26 -9.44 -7.43
CA LEU A 119 -4.00 -10.15 -7.27
C LEU A 119 -3.79 -11.11 -8.44
N THR A 120 -2.56 -11.23 -8.90
CA THR A 120 -2.10 -12.16 -9.93
C THR A 120 -0.79 -12.81 -9.49
N PRO A 121 -0.36 -13.93 -10.11
CA PRO A 121 0.96 -14.50 -9.84
C PRO A 121 2.13 -13.53 -10.07
N SER A 122 1.94 -12.51 -10.92
CA SER A 122 2.95 -11.50 -11.26
C SER A 122 2.91 -10.20 -10.43
N GLY A 123 1.97 -10.06 -9.50
CA GLY A 123 1.75 -8.83 -8.73
C GLY A 123 0.29 -8.38 -8.78
N ILE A 124 0.04 -7.08 -8.91
CA ILE A 124 -1.33 -6.54 -8.90
C ILE A 124 -1.69 -5.85 -10.22
N ILE A 125 -2.98 -5.91 -10.56
CA ILE A 125 -3.58 -5.17 -11.69
C ILE A 125 -4.66 -4.25 -11.12
N LEU A 126 -4.59 -2.96 -11.43
CA LEU A 126 -5.60 -1.99 -11.03
C LEU A 126 -6.90 -2.21 -11.84
N VAL A 127 -8.06 -2.15 -11.17
CA VAL A 127 -9.38 -2.36 -11.77
C VAL A 127 -10.36 -1.23 -11.45
#